data_AF-A0A3A3G534-F1
#
_entry.id   AF-A0A3A3G534-F1
#
_cell.length_a   1.000
_cell.length_b   1.000
_cell.length_c   1.000
_cell.angle_alpha   90.00
_cell.angle_beta   90.00
_cell.angle_gamma   90.00
#
_symmetry.space_group_name_H-M   'P 1'
#
loop_
_entity.id
_entity.type
_entity.pdbx_description
1 polymer ?
#
loop_
_entity_poly.entity_id
_entity_poly.type
_entity_poly.pdbx_seq_one_letter_code
_entity_poly.pdbx_strand_id
1 'polypeptide(L)' 'MSPDIVIVREGDGYRLLHGHLRLANELGQSGAVDVEVRGEGRVSIVRHRSEYEVHRDGQRLPLYRQ' A
#
# COMPACT_ATOMS: atom_id res chain seq x y z
N MET A 1 -10.20 -11.94 12.18
CA MET A 1 -8.78 -11.53 12.00
C MET A 1 -8.78 -10.12 11.45
N SER A 2 -8.14 -9.17 12.13
CA SER A 2 -7.99 -7.81 11.61
C SER A 2 -6.96 -7.84 10.48
N PRO A 3 -7.17 -7.12 9.36
CA PRO A 3 -6.16 -7.03 8.29
C PRO A 3 -4.87 -6.38 8.82
N ASP A 4 -3.73 -7.03 8.57
CA ASP A 4 -2.41 -6.59 9.07
C ASP A 4 -1.92 -5.29 8.42
N ILE A 5 -2.47 -4.93 7.25
CA ILE A 5 -2.22 -3.67 6.53
C ILE A 5 -3.56 -3.18 5.99
N VAL A 6 -3.87 -1.90 6.21
CA VAL A 6 -5.10 -1.26 5.72
C VAL A 6 -4.74 0.02 5.01
N ILE A 7 -5.08 0.10 3.73
CA ILE A 7 -5.02 1.33 2.94
C ILE A 7 -6.41 1.66 2.38
N VAL A 8 -6.66 2.93 2.11
CA VAL A 8 -7.90 3.42 1.48
C VAL A 8 -7.58 4.36 0.34
N ARG A 9 -8.46 4.42 -0.66
CA ARG A 9 -8.40 5.41 -1.73
C ARG A 9 -8.70 6.81 -1.15
N GLU A 10 -7.80 7.76 -1.35
CA GLU A 10 -7.96 9.15 -0.93
C GLU A 10 -7.51 10.08 -2.06
N GLY A 11 -8.48 10.65 -2.78
CA GLY A 11 -8.22 11.53 -3.92
C GLY A 11 -7.45 10.84 -5.05
N ASP A 12 -6.30 11.42 -5.40
CA ASP A 12 -5.37 10.95 -6.42
C ASP A 12 -4.38 9.88 -5.92
N GLY A 13 -4.49 9.45 -4.66
CA GLY A 13 -3.60 8.46 -4.07
C GLY A 13 -4.30 7.49 -3.14
N TYR A 14 -3.48 6.80 -2.35
CA TYR A 14 -3.92 5.95 -1.24
C TYR A 14 -3.38 6.49 0.06
N ARG A 15 -4.08 6.18 1.14
CA ARG A 15 -3.65 6.49 2.49
C ARG A 15 -3.56 5.23 3.33
N LEU A 16 -2.44 5.09 4.04
CA LEU A 16 -2.24 4.04 5.01
C LEU A 16 -2.97 4.37 6.31
N LEU A 17 -3.89 3.50 6.73
CA LEU A 17 -4.64 3.63 7.98
C LEU A 17 -4.08 2.72 9.07
N HIS A 18 -3.55 1.55 8.70
CA HIS A 18 -3.04 0.57 9.66
C HIS A 18 -1.91 -0.27 9.04
N GLY A 19 -1.03 -0.82 9.89
CA GLY A 19 0.00 -1.76 9.46
C GLY A 19 1.34 -1.14 9.08
N HIS A 20 1.68 0.07 9.55
CA HIS A 20 2.95 0.75 9.27
C HIS A 20 4.19 -0.14 9.44
N LEU A 21 4.32 -0.80 10.60
CA LEU A 21 5.45 -1.68 10.88
C LEU A 21 5.44 -2.93 10.00
N ARG A 22 4.26 -3.52 9.77
CA ARG A 22 4.13 -4.70 8.90
C ARG A 22 4.53 -4.36 7.48
N LEU A 23 4.00 -3.26 6.94
CA LEU A 23 4.32 -2.75 5.61
C LEU A 23 5.82 -2.51 5.46
N ALA A 24 6.46 -1.85 6.43
CA ALA A 24 7.90 -1.61 6.39
C ALA A 24 8.72 -2.91 6.38
N ASN A 25 8.31 -3.91 7.16
CA ASN A 25 8.97 -5.21 7.21
C ASN A 25 8.82 -5.99 5.90
N GLU A 26 7.59 -6.10 5.38
CA GLU A 26 7.32 -6.77 4.09
C GLU A 26 8.12 -6.11 2.96
N LEU A 27 8.02 -4.79 2.84
CA LEU A 27 8.76 -4.04 1.81
C LEU A 27 10.28 -4.10 2.00
N GLY A 28 10.77 -4.32 3.22
CA GLY A 28 12.20 -4.56 3.49
C GLY A 28 12.69 -5.91 3.02
N GLN A 29 11.82 -6.92 2.97
CA GLN A 29 12.16 -8.30 2.59
C GLN A 29 11.93 -8.57 1.10
N SER A 30 10.79 -8.15 0.55
CA SER A 30 10.36 -8.46 -0.82
C SER A 30 10.36 -7.26 -1.77
N GLY A 31 10.40 -6.03 -1.24
CA GLY A 31 10.25 -4.80 -2.02
C GLY A 31 8.83 -4.47 -2.48
N ALA A 32 7.89 -5.42 -2.34
CA ALA A 32 6.48 -5.25 -2.70
C ALA A 32 5.56 -6.10 -1.80
N VAL A 33 4.35 -5.61 -1.52
CA VAL A 33 3.32 -6.34 -0.77
C VAL A 33 1.96 -6.16 -1.41
N ASP A 34 1.18 -7.23 -1.48
CA ASP A 34 -0.18 -7.17 -2.00
C ASP A 34 -1.19 -7.01 -0.86
N VAL A 35 -2.13 -6.10 -1.01
CA VAL A 35 -3.18 -5.82 -0.04
C VAL A 35 -4.55 -5.76 -0.71
N GLU A 36 -5.56 -6.23 0.00
CA GLU A 36 -6.95 -6.11 -0.44
C GLU A 36 -7.51 -4.75 0.00
N VAL A 37 -7.92 -3.92 -0.97
CA VAL A 37 -8.51 -2.62 -0.70
C VAL A 37 -10.00 -2.70 -0.93
N ARG A 38 -10.76 -2.35 0.11
CA ARG A 38 -12.23 -2.43 0.07
C ARG A 38 -12.79 -1.54 -1.04
N GLY A 39 -13.44 -2.16 -2.02
CA GLY A 39 -14.05 -1.48 -3.18
C GLY A 39 -13.11 -1.24 -4.36
N GLU A 40 -11.81 -1.47 -4.22
CA GLU A 40 -10.82 -1.35 -5.31
C GLU A 40 -10.26 -2.72 -5.74
N GLY A 41 -10.30 -3.72 -4.85
CA GLY A 41 -9.74 -5.06 -5.05
C GLY A 41 -8.30 -5.17 -4.56
N ARG A 42 -7.59 -6.19 -5.04
CA ARG A 42 -6.17 -6.41 -4.74
C ARG A 42 -5.30 -5.36 -5.44
N VAL A 43 -4.39 -4.74 -4.68
CA VAL A 43 -3.38 -3.81 -5.19
C VAL A 43 -2.00 -4.15 -4.63
N SER A 44 -0.94 -3.79 -5.36
CA SER A 44 0.43 -3.98 -4.89
C SER A 44 1.01 -2.68 -4.37
N ILE A 45 1.47 -2.66 -3.14
CA ILE A 45 2.28 -1.56 -2.60
C ILE A 45 3.75 -1.89 -2.90
N VAL A 46 4.48 -0.95 -3.49
CA VAL A 46 5.88 -1.10 -3.88
C VAL A 46 6.69 0.03 -3.25
N ARG A 47 7.88 -0.29 -2.75
CA ARG A 47 8.84 0.73 -2.32
C ARG A 47 9.65 1.23 -3.51
N HIS A 48 9.47 2.50 -3.86
CA HIS A 48 10.28 3.17 -4.86
C HIS A 48 11.14 4.25 -4.18
N ARG A 49 12.45 3.97 -4.04
CA ARG A 49 13.40 4.83 -3.31
C ARG A 49 12.95 5.09 -1.86
N SER A 50 12.56 6.33 -1.55
CA SER A 50 12.13 6.81 -0.23
C SER A 50 10.62 6.85 -0.08
N GLU A 51 9.88 6.56 -1.15
CA GLU A 51 8.43 6.68 -1.23
C GLU A 51 7.77 5.32 -1.46
N TYR A 52 6.47 5.27 -1.21
CA TYR A 52 5.64 4.09 -1.46
C TYR A 52 4.64 4.42 -2.56
N GLU A 53 4.52 3.49 -3.51
CA GLU A 53 3.59 3.57 -4.64
C GLU A 53 2.61 2.40 -4.55
N VAL A 54 1.35 2.64 -4.90
CA VAL A 54 0.35 1.60 -5.11
C VAL A 54 0.21 1.37 -6.62
N HIS A 55 0.46 0.14 -7.04
CA HIS A 55 0.29 -0.32 -8.40
C HIS A 55 -1.06 -1.02 -8.53
N ARG A 56 -1.87 -0.56 -9.47
CA ARG A 56 -3.17 -1.13 -9.80
C ARG A 56 -3.47 -0.96 -11.28
N ASP A 57 -3.77 -2.04 -12.00
CA ASP A 57 -4.19 -2.01 -13.40
C ASP A 57 -3.29 -1.16 -14.32
N GLY A 58 -1.97 -1.20 -14.08
CA GLY A 58 -0.96 -0.41 -14.81
C GLY A 58 -0.84 1.05 -14.36
N GLN A 59 -1.69 1.53 -13.47
CA GLN A 59 -1.56 2.83 -12.81
C GLN A 59 -0.64 2.74 -11.59
N ARG A 60 0.07 3.83 -11.33
CA ARG A 60 0.97 3.99 -10.18
C ARG A 60 0.52 5.24 -9.44
N LEU A 61 0.06 5.06 -8.20
CA LEU A 61 -0.52 6.13 -7.39
C LEU A 61 0.27 6.25 -6.08
N PRO A 62 0.45 7.46 -5.52
CA PRO A 62 1.20 7.64 -4.29
C PRO A 62 0.50 6.98 -3.10
N LEU A 63 1.28 6.45 -2.15
CA LEU A 63 0.79 6.02 -0.83
C LEU A 63 1.25 7.01 0.25
N TYR A 64 0.30 7.78 0.78
CA TYR A 64 0.54 8.72 1.86
C TYR A 64 0.62 8.01 3.22
N ARG A 65 1.65 8.37 3.98
CA ARG A 65 1.89 7.96 5.35
C ARG A 65 1.84 9.21 6.21
N GLN A 66 0.82 9.35 7.02
CA GLN A 66 0.72 10.47 7.94
C GLN A 66 1.25 10.07 9.31
#